data_AF-A0A0G0J5V5-F1
#
_entry.id   AF-A0A0G0J5V5-F1
#
_cell.length_a   1.000
_cell.length_b   1.000
_cell.length_c   1.000
_cell.angle_alpha   90.00
_cell.angle_beta   90.00
_cell.angle_gamma   90.00
#
_symmetry.space_group_name_H-M   'P 1'
#
loop_
_entity.id
_entity.type
_entity.pdbx_description
1 polymer ?
#
loop_
_entity_poly.entity_id
_entity_poly.type
_entity_poly.pdbx_seq_one_letter_code
_entity_poly.pdbx_strand_id
1 'polypeptide(L)'
;MLTIKEITIDKLKSGKLKKDFPEFYELKRVIENNPWHNNESTFTHTLNVLKDLEKFLRNNKNTKLKKYLNQSVDGYKRKDLLFLATVFHDLGKKETIIKNGKLSSFPEHEKISILKSKNILKDFDLSKKEREIVLGIIKYHSDLHSIVDEDNENLKKQFDKLMKSSKDFFAELIIMVMADTAGSYLKKTAPARYDFRMNFYKEALKK
;
A
#
# COMPACT_ATOMS: atom_id res chain seq x y z
N MET A 1 3.62 12.37 -21.05
CA MET A 1 4.02 11.83 -19.73
C MET A 1 2.84 11.95 -18.80
N LEU A 2 2.58 10.91 -18.00
CA LEU A 2 1.51 10.91 -17.00
C LEU A 2 1.95 11.74 -15.79
N THR A 3 1.02 12.48 -15.18
CA THR A 3 1.26 13.14 -13.89
C THR A 3 0.44 12.49 -12.78
N ILE A 4 1.02 12.39 -11.58
CA ILE A 4 0.34 11.80 -10.41
C ILE A 4 -0.99 12.53 -10.12
N LYS A 5 -1.03 13.85 -10.32
CA LYS A 5 -2.23 14.66 -10.07
C LYS A 5 -3.42 14.28 -10.95
N GLU A 6 -3.18 13.64 -12.10
CA GLU A 6 -4.24 13.17 -12.98
C GLU A 6 -4.87 11.85 -12.52
N ILE A 7 -4.25 11.16 -11.57
CA ILE A 7 -4.72 9.89 -11.03
C ILE A 7 -5.57 10.19 -9.80
N THR A 8 -6.86 9.92 -9.92
CA THR A 8 -7.82 10.07 -8.83
C THR A 8 -8.61 8.80 -8.63
N ILE A 9 -9.14 8.58 -7.42
CA ILE A 9 -10.01 7.43 -7.11
C ILE A 9 -11.18 7.36 -8.10
N ASP A 10 -11.79 8.51 -8.45
CA ASP A 10 -12.91 8.55 -9.39
C ASP A 10 -12.53 8.15 -10.81
N LYS A 11 -11.35 8.59 -11.29
CA LYS A 11 -10.85 8.21 -12.62
C LYS A 11 -10.45 6.73 -12.68
N LEU A 12 -9.86 6.19 -11.60
CA LEU A 12 -9.58 4.76 -11.45
C LEU A 12 -10.88 3.94 -11.43
N LYS A 13 -11.86 4.36 -10.62
CA LYS A 13 -13.16 3.67 -10.49
C LYS A 13 -13.94 3.67 -11.80
N SER A 14 -13.98 4.80 -12.50
CA SER A 14 -14.74 4.96 -13.75
C SER A 14 -14.11 4.29 -14.98
N GLY A 15 -12.87 3.80 -14.90
CA GLY A 15 -12.21 3.20 -16.06
C GLY A 15 -11.49 4.18 -16.98
N LYS A 16 -11.45 5.47 -16.65
CA LYS A 16 -10.82 6.49 -17.49
C LYS A 16 -9.32 6.26 -17.69
N LEU A 17 -8.67 5.58 -16.74
CA LEU A 17 -7.24 5.27 -16.78
C LEU A 17 -6.94 3.85 -17.27
N LYS A 18 -7.93 3.17 -17.89
CA LYS A 18 -7.77 1.77 -18.33
C LYS A 18 -6.71 1.60 -19.42
N LYS A 19 -6.55 2.61 -20.27
CA LYS A 19 -5.51 2.60 -21.30
C LYS A 19 -4.12 2.78 -20.69
N ASP A 20 -4.02 3.59 -19.64
CA ASP A 20 -2.75 3.93 -18.98
C ASP A 20 -2.29 2.82 -18.03
N PHE A 21 -3.21 2.18 -17.30
CA PHE A 21 -2.90 1.17 -16.29
C PHE A 21 -3.69 -0.13 -16.52
N PRO A 22 -3.57 -0.80 -17.69
CA PRO A 22 -4.37 -1.98 -17.99
C PRO A 22 -4.27 -3.04 -16.89
N GLU A 23 -3.08 -3.27 -16.33
CA GLU A 23 -2.81 -4.25 -15.26
C GLU A 23 -3.66 -3.98 -14.00
N PHE A 24 -3.83 -2.71 -13.63
CA PHE A 24 -4.67 -2.34 -12.48
C PHE A 24 -6.12 -2.80 -12.69
N TYR A 25 -6.65 -2.71 -13.92
CA TYR A 25 -8.02 -3.13 -14.21
C TYR A 25 -8.18 -4.64 -14.35
N GLU A 26 -7.10 -5.38 -14.58
CA GLU A 26 -7.14 -6.85 -14.58
C GLU A 26 -7.41 -7.40 -13.17
N LEU A 27 -7.03 -6.65 -12.13
CA LEU A 27 -7.31 -6.97 -10.72
C LEU A 27 -8.81 -7.08 -10.40
N LYS A 28 -9.71 -6.60 -11.28
CA LYS A 28 -11.16 -6.84 -11.16
C LYS A 28 -11.52 -8.33 -11.19
N ARG A 29 -10.68 -9.16 -11.81
CA ARG A 29 -10.87 -10.61 -11.94
C ARG A 29 -10.14 -11.41 -10.86
N VAL A 30 -9.30 -10.74 -10.06
CA VAL A 30 -8.53 -11.36 -8.99
C VAL A 30 -9.36 -11.27 -7.72
N ILE A 31 -9.90 -12.40 -7.28
CA ILE A 31 -10.77 -12.48 -6.10
C ILE A 31 -9.94 -12.93 -4.90
N GLU A 32 -9.98 -12.12 -3.85
CA GLU A 32 -9.34 -12.36 -2.57
C GLU A 32 -10.35 -12.97 -1.60
N ASN A 33 -10.02 -14.17 -1.13
CA ASN A 33 -10.79 -14.87 -0.12
C ASN A 33 -9.85 -15.62 0.83
N ASN A 34 -9.61 -15.03 1.99
CA ASN A 34 -8.70 -15.52 3.03
C ASN A 34 -9.11 -14.88 4.38
N PRO A 35 -8.41 -15.15 5.51
CA PRO A 35 -8.80 -14.57 6.81
C PRO A 35 -8.90 -13.04 6.87
N TRP A 36 -8.30 -12.34 5.90
CA TRP A 36 -8.25 -10.88 5.80
C TRP A 36 -9.16 -10.31 4.72
N HIS A 37 -9.71 -11.13 3.83
CA HIS A 37 -10.57 -10.71 2.72
C HIS A 37 -11.73 -11.69 2.51
N ASN A 38 -12.95 -11.17 2.35
CA ASN A 38 -14.14 -12.00 2.18
C ASN A 38 -14.72 -11.84 0.77
N ASN A 39 -14.17 -12.61 -0.18
CA ASN A 39 -14.64 -12.72 -1.55
C ASN A 39 -14.77 -11.36 -2.29
N GLU A 40 -13.78 -10.48 -2.12
CA GLU A 40 -13.71 -9.19 -2.79
C GLU A 40 -12.64 -9.19 -3.90
N SER A 41 -12.79 -8.36 -4.94
CA SER A 41 -11.73 -8.24 -5.94
C SER A 41 -10.59 -7.36 -5.43
N THR A 42 -9.35 -7.69 -5.79
CA THR A 42 -8.17 -6.85 -5.47
C THR A 42 -8.36 -5.41 -5.96
N PHE A 43 -9.00 -5.21 -7.12
CA PHE A 43 -9.34 -3.86 -7.60
C PHE A 43 -10.23 -3.09 -6.61
N THR A 44 -11.29 -3.72 -6.11
CA THR A 44 -12.21 -3.11 -5.14
C THR A 44 -11.49 -2.84 -3.82
N HIS A 45 -10.68 -3.80 -3.37
CA HIS A 45 -9.86 -3.68 -2.18
C HIS A 45 -8.93 -2.47 -2.28
N THR A 46 -8.11 -2.35 -3.34
CA THR A 46 -7.21 -1.21 -3.53
C THR A 46 -7.95 0.14 -3.55
N LEU A 47 -9.13 0.21 -4.18
CA LEU A 47 -9.94 1.44 -4.15
C LEU A 47 -10.43 1.80 -2.73
N ASN A 48 -10.69 0.82 -1.87
CA ASN A 48 -11.05 1.06 -0.48
C ASN A 48 -9.85 1.51 0.34
N VAL A 49 -8.68 0.89 0.15
CA VAL A 49 -7.41 1.32 0.76
C VAL A 49 -7.10 2.78 0.41
N LEU A 50 -7.28 3.19 -0.85
CA LEU A 50 -7.10 4.59 -1.27
C LEU A 50 -8.06 5.55 -0.56
N LYS A 51 -9.32 5.17 -0.34
CA LYS A 51 -10.29 6.00 0.40
C LYS A 51 -9.89 6.12 1.87
N ASP A 52 -9.43 5.03 2.49
CA ASP A 52 -8.97 5.04 3.87
C ASP A 52 -7.69 5.86 4.04
N LEU A 53 -6.79 5.80 3.05
CA LEU A 53 -5.64 6.69 2.95
C LEU A 53 -6.07 8.15 2.88
N GLU A 54 -6.94 8.54 1.95
CA GLU A 54 -7.43 9.93 1.84
C GLU A 54 -8.11 10.40 3.12
N LYS A 55 -8.92 9.54 3.75
CA LYS A 55 -9.56 9.81 5.04
C LYS A 55 -8.53 10.02 6.14
N PHE A 56 -7.49 9.19 6.22
CA PHE A 56 -6.39 9.35 7.16
C PHE A 56 -5.67 10.69 6.93
N LEU A 57 -5.27 10.98 5.70
CA LEU A 57 -4.55 12.21 5.36
C LEU A 57 -5.35 13.47 5.70
N ARG A 58 -6.67 13.45 5.47
CA ARG A 58 -7.59 14.54 5.81
C ARG A 58 -7.80 14.71 7.31
N ASN A 59 -8.05 13.61 8.02
CA ASN A 59 -8.48 13.64 9.43
C ASN A 59 -7.32 13.63 10.43
N ASN A 60 -6.11 13.24 10.01
CA ASN A 60 -4.94 13.26 10.87
C ASN A 60 -4.72 14.67 11.43
N LYS A 61 -4.43 14.81 12.73
CA LYS A 61 -4.16 16.11 13.37
C LYS A 61 -2.67 16.34 13.67
N ASN A 62 -1.81 15.34 13.44
CA ASN A 62 -0.37 15.46 13.67
C ASN A 62 0.26 16.44 12.66
N THR A 63 0.60 17.64 13.12
CA THR A 63 1.17 18.72 12.30
C THR A 63 2.56 18.40 11.77
N LYS A 64 3.40 17.70 12.56
CA LYS A 64 4.72 17.24 12.12
C LYS A 64 4.60 16.27 10.95
N LEU A 65 3.72 15.28 11.06
CA LEU A 65 3.47 14.31 9.99
C LEU A 65 2.86 14.99 8.75
N LYS A 66 1.92 15.92 8.92
CA LYS A 66 1.40 16.72 7.80
C LYS A 66 2.48 17.53 7.11
N LYS A 67 3.38 18.16 7.86
CA LYS A 67 4.52 18.90 7.30
C LYS A 67 5.41 17.96 6.50
N TYR A 68 5.77 16.82 7.08
CA TYR A 68 6.55 15.77 6.42
C TYR A 68 5.92 15.34 5.10
N LEU A 69 4.65 14.92 5.10
CA LEU A 69 3.94 14.43 3.91
C LEU A 69 3.75 15.49 2.81
N ASN A 70 3.83 16.78 3.14
CA ASN A 70 3.79 17.89 2.18
C ASN A 70 5.17 18.33 1.70
N GLN A 71 6.27 17.77 2.22
CA GLN A 71 7.60 18.01 1.67
C GLN A 71 7.70 17.46 0.26
N SER A 72 8.33 18.22 -0.63
CA SER A 72 8.72 17.73 -1.94
C SER A 72 9.92 16.80 -1.82
N VAL A 73 9.86 15.68 -2.54
CA VAL A 73 11.04 14.91 -2.92
C VAL A 73 11.20 15.21 -4.39
N ASP A 74 12.14 16.08 -4.73
CA ASP A 74 12.31 16.58 -6.11
C ASP A 74 11.01 17.23 -6.66
N GLY A 75 10.33 16.58 -7.60
CA GLY A 75 9.18 17.14 -8.33
C GLY A 75 7.82 16.94 -7.64
N TYR A 76 7.68 15.93 -6.77
CA TYR A 76 6.40 15.54 -6.17
C TYR A 76 6.42 15.57 -4.64
N LYS A 77 5.25 15.74 -4.03
CA LYS A 77 5.14 15.65 -2.57
C LYS A 77 5.18 14.19 -2.14
N ARG A 78 5.71 13.93 -0.95
CA ARG A 78 5.71 12.59 -0.33
C ARG A 78 4.33 11.90 -0.35
N LYS A 79 3.26 12.65 -0.04
CA LYS A 79 1.89 12.12 -0.10
C LYS A 79 1.43 11.71 -1.51
N ASP A 80 1.97 12.35 -2.56
CA ASP A 80 1.63 12.03 -3.95
C ASP A 80 2.31 10.71 -4.34
N LEU A 81 3.57 10.52 -3.92
CA LEU A 81 4.31 9.26 -4.08
C LEU A 81 3.67 8.11 -3.28
N LEU A 82 3.23 8.39 -2.05
CA LEU A 82 2.47 7.46 -1.22
C LEU A 82 1.18 7.02 -1.92
N PHE A 83 0.38 7.96 -2.43
CA PHE A 83 -0.83 7.65 -3.18
C PHE A 83 -0.52 6.74 -4.38
N LEU A 84 0.50 7.07 -5.17
CA LEU A 84 0.90 6.26 -6.32
C LEU A 84 1.34 4.85 -5.92
N ALA A 85 2.11 4.71 -4.83
CA ALA A 85 2.50 3.42 -4.29
C ALA A 85 1.27 2.59 -3.87
N THR A 86 0.27 3.22 -3.25
CA THR A 86 -0.98 2.56 -2.86
C THR A 86 -1.78 2.06 -4.06
N VAL A 87 -1.82 2.80 -5.18
CA VAL A 87 -2.49 2.32 -6.40
C VAL A 87 -1.84 1.02 -6.91
N PHE A 88 -0.52 0.87 -6.74
CA PHE A 88 0.25 -0.19 -7.38
C PHE A 88 0.72 -1.33 -6.47
N HIS A 89 0.49 -1.26 -5.15
CA HIS A 89 1.06 -2.20 -4.18
C HIS A 89 0.76 -3.68 -4.51
N ASP A 90 -0.43 -3.95 -5.03
CA ASP A 90 -0.96 -5.29 -5.28
C ASP A 90 -1.03 -5.71 -6.76
N LEU A 91 -0.38 -4.98 -7.68
CA LEU A 91 -0.45 -5.29 -9.12
C LEU A 91 -0.02 -6.72 -9.48
N GLY A 92 0.82 -7.35 -8.67
CA GLY A 92 1.32 -8.70 -8.89
C GLY A 92 0.37 -9.83 -8.50
N LYS A 93 -0.74 -9.55 -7.82
CA LYS A 93 -1.65 -10.60 -7.31
C LYS A 93 -2.28 -11.44 -8.43
N LYS A 94 -2.45 -10.88 -9.65
CA LYS A 94 -2.97 -11.63 -10.80
C LYS A 94 -2.05 -12.81 -11.17
N GLU A 95 -0.74 -12.59 -11.18
CA GLU A 95 0.24 -13.57 -11.64
C GLU A 95 0.59 -14.60 -10.56
N THR A 96 0.39 -14.26 -9.29
CA THR A 96 0.78 -15.11 -8.15
C THR A 96 -0.39 -15.79 -7.46
N ILE A 97 -1.63 -15.60 -7.93
CA ILE A 97 -2.80 -16.21 -7.30
C ILE A 97 -2.70 -17.74 -7.31
N ILE A 98 -2.80 -18.33 -6.13
CA ILE A 98 -2.98 -19.77 -5.92
C ILE A 98 -4.37 -19.97 -5.31
N LYS A 99 -5.17 -20.86 -5.90
CA LYS A 99 -6.50 -21.21 -5.39
C LYS A 99 -6.48 -22.58 -4.73
N ASN A 100 -6.99 -22.65 -3.50
CA ASN A 100 -7.26 -23.90 -2.80
C ASN A 100 -8.74 -23.92 -2.38
N GLY A 101 -9.57 -24.59 -3.19
CA GLY A 101 -11.02 -24.52 -3.07
C GLY A 101 -11.51 -23.07 -3.19
N LYS A 102 -12.14 -22.55 -2.13
CA LYS A 102 -12.60 -21.16 -2.07
C LYS A 102 -11.50 -20.18 -1.64
N LEU A 103 -10.40 -20.65 -1.08
CA LEU A 103 -9.34 -19.79 -0.55
C LEU A 103 -8.37 -19.36 -1.64
N SER A 104 -7.83 -18.16 -1.51
CA SER A 104 -6.80 -17.60 -2.38
C SER A 104 -5.59 -17.11 -1.59
N SER A 105 -4.39 -17.38 -2.09
CA SER A 105 -3.14 -16.81 -1.60
C SER A 105 -2.34 -16.19 -2.74
N PHE A 106 -1.41 -15.29 -2.39
CA PHE A 106 -0.63 -14.49 -3.35
C PHE A 106 0.86 -14.44 -2.94
N PRO A 107 1.54 -15.59 -2.88
CA PRO A 107 2.94 -15.62 -2.49
C PRO A 107 3.78 -14.75 -3.42
N GLU A 108 4.68 -13.94 -2.85
CA GLU A 108 5.66 -13.14 -3.59
C GLU A 108 5.06 -12.12 -4.58
N HIS A 109 3.78 -11.75 -4.41
CA HIS A 109 3.11 -10.80 -5.29
C HIS A 109 3.81 -9.43 -5.31
N GLU A 110 4.48 -9.04 -4.23
CA GLU A 110 5.25 -7.80 -4.08
C GLU A 110 6.38 -7.75 -5.12
N LYS A 111 7.06 -8.88 -5.37
CA LYS A 111 8.12 -8.95 -6.39
C LYS A 111 7.56 -8.66 -7.79
N ILE A 112 6.39 -9.21 -8.11
CA ILE A 112 5.74 -8.96 -9.40
C ILE A 112 5.16 -7.54 -9.46
N SER A 113 4.57 -7.04 -8.37
CA SER A 113 4.10 -5.65 -8.24
C SER A 113 5.22 -4.66 -8.51
N ILE A 114 6.42 -4.88 -7.99
CA ILE A 114 7.61 -4.05 -8.28
C ILE A 114 7.95 -4.07 -9.76
N LEU A 115 7.96 -5.25 -10.41
CA LEU A 115 8.33 -5.36 -11.83
C LEU A 115 7.34 -4.62 -12.73
N LYS A 116 6.03 -4.80 -12.50
CA LYS A 116 4.99 -4.08 -13.22
C LYS A 116 5.06 -2.57 -12.96
N SER A 117 5.18 -2.18 -11.70
CA SER A 117 5.30 -0.78 -11.31
C SER A 117 6.53 -0.13 -11.93
N LYS A 118 7.68 -0.80 -11.97
CA LYS A 118 8.89 -0.29 -12.66
C LYS A 118 8.64 0.02 -14.12
N ASN A 119 7.81 -0.76 -14.81
CA ASN A 119 7.48 -0.50 -16.21
C ASN A 119 6.52 0.68 -16.33
N ILE A 120 5.43 0.70 -15.55
CA ILE A 120 4.44 1.78 -15.54
C ILE A 120 5.08 3.13 -15.18
N LEU A 121 5.98 3.15 -14.17
CA LEU A 121 6.64 4.37 -13.70
C LEU A 121 7.62 4.98 -14.73
N LYS A 122 7.94 4.30 -15.84
CA LYS A 122 8.72 4.89 -16.95
C LYS A 122 7.95 5.97 -17.69
N ASP A 123 6.62 5.88 -17.70
CA ASP A 123 5.75 6.83 -18.40
C ASP A 123 5.48 8.11 -17.57
N PHE A 124 5.99 8.13 -16.34
CA PHE A 124 5.94 9.27 -15.44
C PHE A 124 7.28 10.01 -15.44
N ASP A 125 7.18 11.33 -15.30
CA ASP A 125 8.34 12.20 -15.08
C ASP A 125 8.79 12.17 -13.61
N LEU A 126 9.22 10.99 -13.15
CA LEU A 126 9.73 10.78 -11.79
C LEU A 126 11.25 10.73 -11.77
N SER A 127 11.85 11.43 -10.80
CA SER A 127 13.25 11.29 -10.44
C SER A 127 13.55 9.86 -9.97
N LYS A 128 14.84 9.49 -9.97
CA LYS A 128 15.28 8.20 -9.44
C LYS A 128 14.83 8.00 -7.99
N LYS A 129 14.95 9.05 -7.16
CA LYS A 129 14.61 9.02 -5.74
C LYS A 129 13.11 8.85 -5.52
N GLU A 130 12.29 9.53 -6.31
CA GLU A 130 10.83 9.39 -6.25
C GLU A 130 10.39 7.97 -6.61
N ARG A 131 10.98 7.38 -7.67
CA ARG A 131 10.73 5.98 -8.05
C ARG A 131 11.15 5.01 -6.96
N GLU A 132 12.30 5.24 -6.33
CA GLU A 132 12.79 4.41 -5.22
C GLU A 132 11.85 4.44 -4.01
N ILE A 133 11.25 5.59 -3.68
CA ILE A 133 10.24 5.69 -2.62
C ILE A 133 9.00 4.86 -2.99
N VAL A 134 8.44 5.07 -4.18
CA VAL A 134 7.24 4.34 -4.62
C VAL A 134 7.47 2.83 -4.60
N LEU A 135 8.56 2.38 -5.23
CA LEU A 135 8.89 0.95 -5.30
C LEU A 135 9.28 0.38 -3.94
N GLY A 136 9.88 1.18 -3.06
CA GLY A 136 10.23 0.79 -1.70
C GLY A 136 8.98 0.51 -0.87
N ILE A 137 7.97 1.38 -0.93
CA ILE A 137 6.69 1.16 -0.24
C ILE A 137 6.04 -0.14 -0.74
N ILE A 138 5.97 -0.34 -2.07
CA ILE A 138 5.41 -1.55 -2.68
C ILE A 138 6.21 -2.79 -2.27
N LYS A 139 7.53 -2.71 -2.17
CA LYS A 139 8.37 -3.85 -1.79
C LYS A 139 8.13 -4.33 -0.37
N TYR A 140 8.00 -3.39 0.56
CA TYR A 140 8.09 -3.69 1.99
C TYR A 140 6.74 -3.76 2.71
N HIS A 141 5.62 -3.61 2.00
CA HIS A 141 4.31 -3.53 2.64
C HIS A 141 3.90 -4.84 3.34
N SER A 142 4.05 -5.98 2.67
CA SER A 142 3.78 -7.28 3.28
C SER A 142 4.78 -7.63 4.36
N ASP A 143 6.06 -7.25 4.21
CA ASP A 143 7.06 -7.41 5.27
C ASP A 143 6.59 -6.72 6.56
N LEU A 144 6.08 -5.49 6.45
CA LEU A 144 5.58 -4.76 7.62
C LEU A 144 4.31 -5.42 8.22
N HIS A 145 3.42 -5.95 7.40
CA HIS A 145 2.27 -6.75 7.88
C HIS A 145 2.71 -8.00 8.63
N SER A 146 3.71 -8.72 8.13
CA SER A 146 4.24 -9.93 8.76
C SER A 146 5.04 -9.62 10.02
N ILE A 147 5.76 -8.50 10.05
CA ILE A 147 6.55 -8.08 11.22
C ILE A 147 5.64 -7.63 12.35
N VAL A 148 4.62 -6.81 12.06
CA VAL A 148 3.72 -6.27 13.09
C VAL A 148 2.57 -7.24 13.29
N ASP A 149 2.87 -8.33 13.98
CA ASP A 149 1.92 -9.34 14.41
C ASP A 149 2.11 -9.60 15.92
N GLU A 150 1.03 -9.83 16.64
CA GLU A 150 1.05 -9.98 18.10
C GLU A 150 1.82 -11.24 18.54
N ASP A 151 1.89 -12.24 17.65
CA ASP A 151 2.60 -13.50 17.90
C ASP A 151 4.08 -13.44 17.50
N ASN A 152 4.58 -12.31 16.97
CA ASN A 152 5.95 -12.20 16.50
C ASN A 152 6.95 -11.92 17.65
N GLU A 153 7.62 -12.97 18.12
CA GLU A 153 8.65 -12.88 19.17
C GLU A 153 9.84 -11.97 18.82
N ASN A 154 10.11 -11.75 17.53
CA ASN A 154 11.23 -10.94 17.04
C ASN A 154 10.81 -9.54 16.56
N LEU A 155 9.57 -9.13 16.85
CA LEU A 155 8.96 -7.90 16.31
C LEU A 155 9.88 -6.70 16.39
N LYS A 156 10.39 -6.36 17.59
CA LYS A 156 11.21 -5.16 17.77
C LYS A 156 12.45 -5.17 16.88
N LYS A 157 13.17 -6.30 16.84
CA LYS A 157 14.41 -6.45 16.07
C LYS A 157 14.15 -6.35 14.57
N GLN A 158 13.10 -7.02 14.09
CA GLN A 158 12.74 -6.99 12.67
C GLN A 158 12.22 -5.61 12.24
N PHE A 159 11.40 -4.97 13.08
CA PHE A 159 10.90 -3.62 12.86
C PHE A 159 12.04 -2.59 12.82
N ASP A 160 12.98 -2.64 13.77
CA ASP A 160 14.14 -1.74 13.79
C ASP A 160 15.02 -1.94 12.54
N LYS A 161 15.16 -3.18 12.05
CA LYS A 161 15.88 -3.49 10.80
C LYS A 161 15.16 -2.93 9.57
N LEU A 162 13.84 -3.12 9.49
CA LEU A 162 13.03 -2.59 8.40
C LEU A 162 13.10 -1.07 8.38
N MET A 163 12.84 -0.41 9.52
CA MET A 163 12.94 1.05 9.68
C MET A 163 14.25 1.63 9.16
N LYS A 164 15.38 1.00 9.49
CA LYS A 164 16.71 1.42 8.98
C LYS A 164 16.82 1.27 7.46
N SER A 165 16.29 0.17 6.93
CA SER A 165 16.34 -0.15 5.49
C SER A 165 15.41 0.71 4.64
N SER A 166 14.33 1.23 5.24
CA SER A 166 13.31 2.04 4.58
C SER A 166 13.29 3.49 5.08
N LYS A 167 14.37 3.99 5.71
CA LYS A 167 14.41 5.28 6.42
C LYS A 167 13.84 6.46 5.62
N ASP A 168 14.02 6.45 4.31
CA ASP A 168 13.65 7.56 3.43
C ASP A 168 12.16 7.62 3.12
N PHE A 169 11.41 6.53 3.35
CA PHE A 169 9.98 6.39 3.07
C PHE A 169 9.21 5.63 4.17
N PHE A 170 9.79 5.47 5.35
CA PHE A 170 9.23 4.58 6.38
C PHE A 170 7.89 5.05 6.92
N ALA A 171 7.71 6.37 7.06
CA ALA A 171 6.44 6.93 7.50
C ALA A 171 5.35 6.67 6.45
N GLU A 172 5.66 6.84 5.16
CA GLU A 172 4.76 6.50 4.06
C GLU A 172 4.40 5.00 4.07
N LEU A 173 5.39 4.12 4.28
CA LEU A 173 5.17 2.68 4.41
C LEU A 173 4.18 2.34 5.54
N ILE A 174 4.38 2.90 6.74
CA ILE A 174 3.47 2.69 7.87
C ILE A 174 2.05 3.19 7.54
N ILE A 175 1.94 4.37 6.94
CA ILE A 175 0.62 4.93 6.60
C ILE A 175 -0.10 4.06 5.57
N MET A 176 0.62 3.59 4.55
CA MET A 176 0.05 2.72 3.52
C MET A 176 -0.49 1.42 4.13
N VAL A 177 0.35 0.73 4.91
CA VAL A 177 -0.02 -0.54 5.57
C VAL A 177 -1.14 -0.35 6.60
N MET A 178 -1.19 0.79 7.28
CA MET A 178 -2.28 1.14 8.18
C MET A 178 -3.60 1.37 7.42
N ALA A 179 -3.57 2.01 6.25
CA ALA A 179 -4.75 2.15 5.39
C ALA A 179 -5.20 0.80 4.83
N ASP A 180 -4.26 -0.06 4.46
CA ASP A 180 -4.52 -1.40 3.96
C ASP A 180 -5.16 -2.30 5.05
N THR A 181 -4.59 -2.27 6.26
CA THR A 181 -5.16 -2.93 7.44
C THR A 181 -6.60 -2.45 7.71
N ALA A 182 -6.87 -1.14 7.61
CA ALA A 182 -8.20 -0.57 7.79
C ALA A 182 -9.21 -1.03 6.73
N GLY A 183 -8.75 -1.25 5.50
CA GLY A 183 -9.55 -1.76 4.38
C GLY A 183 -9.79 -3.28 4.41
N SER A 184 -9.09 -4.01 5.28
CA SER A 184 -9.22 -5.48 5.42
C SER A 184 -10.39 -5.92 6.31
N TYR A 185 -10.70 -7.22 6.29
CA TYR A 185 -11.65 -7.86 7.21
C TYR A 185 -11.07 -8.17 8.59
N LEU A 186 -9.79 -7.86 8.83
CA LEU A 186 -9.10 -8.21 10.08
C LEU A 186 -9.83 -7.66 11.32
N LYS A 187 -10.41 -6.46 11.23
CA LYS A 187 -11.20 -5.88 12.34
C LYS A 187 -12.38 -6.76 12.75
N LYS A 188 -12.98 -7.49 11.81
CA LYS A 188 -14.11 -8.38 12.05
C LYS A 188 -13.65 -9.79 12.45
N THR A 189 -12.60 -10.30 11.81
CA THR A 189 -12.15 -11.70 11.97
C THR A 189 -11.19 -11.89 13.15
N ALA A 190 -10.37 -10.88 13.47
CA ALA A 190 -9.43 -10.89 14.59
C ALA A 190 -9.25 -9.46 15.18
N PRO A 191 -10.25 -8.94 15.93
CA PRO A 191 -10.25 -7.56 16.42
C PRO A 191 -9.06 -7.22 17.31
N ALA A 192 -8.60 -8.13 18.17
CA ALA A 192 -7.43 -7.91 19.02
C ALA A 192 -6.16 -7.65 18.19
N ARG A 193 -5.93 -8.49 17.16
CA ARG A 193 -4.82 -8.35 16.22
C ARG A 193 -4.90 -7.07 15.40
N TYR A 194 -6.11 -6.70 14.97
CA TYR A 194 -6.35 -5.42 14.31
C TYR A 194 -5.96 -4.25 15.21
N ASP A 195 -6.45 -4.23 16.45
CA ASP A 195 -6.16 -3.15 17.40
C ASP A 195 -4.68 -3.08 17.75
N PHE A 196 -4.02 -4.23 17.92
CA PHE A 196 -2.57 -4.32 18.10
C PHE A 196 -1.82 -3.62 16.96
N ARG A 197 -2.09 -4.00 15.71
CA ARG A 197 -1.46 -3.41 14.51
C ARG A 197 -1.70 -1.90 14.44
N MET A 198 -2.96 -1.49 14.56
CA MET A 198 -3.35 -0.09 14.44
C MET A 198 -2.74 0.78 15.54
N ASN A 199 -2.64 0.28 16.77
CA ASN A 199 -2.01 1.00 17.87
C ASN A 199 -0.49 1.08 17.66
N PHE A 200 0.13 -0.03 17.25
CA PHE A 200 1.56 -0.06 16.95
C PHE A 200 1.94 0.95 15.86
N TYR A 201 1.22 0.99 14.74
CA TYR A 201 1.45 1.95 13.67
C TYR A 201 1.28 3.41 14.12
N LYS A 202 0.26 3.71 14.93
CA LYS A 202 0.05 5.05 15.48
C LYS A 202 1.20 5.48 16.39
N GLU A 203 1.69 4.60 17.27
CA GLU A 203 2.83 4.91 18.14
C GLU A 203 4.12 5.10 17.33
N ALA A 204 4.33 4.29 16.28
CA ALA A 204 5.49 4.43 15.41
C ALA A 204 5.51 5.79 14.68
N LEU A 205 4.35 6.32 14.28
CA LEU A 205 4.21 7.63 13.61
C LEU A 205 4.30 8.85 14.54
N LYS A 206 4.34 8.65 15.86
CA LYS A 206 4.53 9.74 16.84
C LYS A 206 6.01 10.09 17.06
N LYS A 207 6.91 9.14 16.81
CA LYS A 207 8.35 9.28 16.97
C LYS A 207 8.93 10.13 15.84
#